data_AF-A0A3P5ZYZ9-F1
#
_entry.id   AF-A0A3P5ZYZ9-F1
#
_cell.length_a   1.000
_cell.length_b   1.000
_cell.length_c   1.000
_cell.angle_alpha   90.00
_cell.angle_beta   90.00
_cell.angle_gamma   90.00
#
_symmetry.space_group_name_H-M   'P 1'
#
loop_
_entity.id
_entity.type
_entity.pdbx_description
1 polymer ?
#
loop_
_entity_poly.entity_id
_entity_poly.type
_entity_poly.pdbx_seq_one_letter_code
_entity_poly.pdbx_strand_id
1 'polypeptide(L)'
;MRGRMEYENVVELMEQGVEQGNFVGCLTNLFKDIVMAIEENDEILRGLCGEDGVVYAICELQEECDSRGSLILKKYMEFRKLARLASDINNSPNLNLLAGGASEGPDPREVELYVEEILSLMQLGEDYTEFMVSKIKSLTSVDAELLPRATKAFRNGSFSKVIQDVTGFYVILEGFFMIENVRKAIRIDEHVPDSLTTSMVDDVFYVLQSCLRRAISTSKISSVIAVLSNAGSLLANDYHEALQQKIREPNLGARLFLGGIGCIKTMVDLKPNLAY
;
A
#
# COMPACT_ATOMS: atom_id res chain seq x y z
N MET A 1 17.75 0.82 25.84
CA MET A 1 17.80 2.24 25.41
C MET A 1 18.44 2.40 24.02
N ARG A 2 18.18 1.49 23.06
CA ARG A 2 18.68 1.62 21.69
C ARG A 2 17.67 2.30 20.77
N GLY A 3 16.38 1.91 20.88
CA GLY A 3 15.31 2.55 20.11
C GLY A 3 15.11 4.04 20.39
N ARG A 4 15.44 4.50 21.62
CA ARG A 4 15.38 5.94 21.97
C ARG A 4 16.40 6.78 21.19
N MET A 5 17.66 6.33 21.13
CA MET A 5 18.72 7.05 20.40
C MET A 5 18.43 7.12 18.91
N GLU A 6 17.86 6.06 18.32
CA GLU A 6 17.50 6.07 16.90
C GLU A 6 16.32 6.99 16.60
N TYR A 7 15.31 7.02 17.48
CA TYR A 7 14.22 7.99 17.37
C TYR A 7 14.72 9.43 17.51
N GLU A 8 15.60 9.70 18.49
CA GLU A 8 16.22 11.02 18.66
C GLU A 8 17.03 11.42 17.41
N ASN A 9 17.79 10.50 16.82
CA ASN A 9 18.51 10.73 15.57
C ASN A 9 17.55 11.04 14.40
N VAL A 10 16.41 10.33 14.28
CA VAL A 10 15.40 10.67 13.27
C VAL A 10 14.84 12.07 13.50
N VAL A 11 14.54 12.44 14.74
CA VAL A 11 14.06 13.80 15.07
C VAL A 11 15.11 14.86 14.73
N GLU A 12 16.38 14.63 15.03
CA GLU A 12 17.47 15.55 14.67
C GLU A 12 17.62 15.70 13.15
N LEU A 13 17.54 14.59 12.40
CA LEU A 13 17.56 14.61 10.93
C LEU A 13 16.36 15.39 10.35
N MET A 14 15.20 15.30 10.99
CA MET A 14 14.02 16.09 10.62
C MET A 14 14.24 17.58 10.83
N GLU A 15 14.80 17.98 11.97
CA GLU A 15 15.12 19.40 12.27
C GLU A 15 16.16 19.97 11.32
N GLN A 16 17.07 19.13 10.83
CA GLN A 16 18.09 19.47 9.84
C GLN A 16 17.56 19.46 8.38
N GLY A 17 16.29 19.10 8.17
CA GLY A 17 15.67 19.06 6.84
C GLY A 17 16.15 17.92 5.95
N VAL A 18 16.70 16.85 6.53
CA VAL A 18 17.18 15.67 5.79
C VAL A 18 16.00 14.74 5.50
N GLU A 19 15.80 14.33 4.23
CA GLU A 19 14.67 13.49 3.79
C GLU A 19 14.79 11.98 4.14
N GLN A 20 15.85 11.58 4.85
CA GLN A 20 16.07 10.21 5.30
C GLN A 20 15.74 10.07 6.80
N GLY A 21 14.55 9.55 7.09
CA GLY A 21 14.17 9.09 8.44
C GLY A 21 13.88 7.59 8.43
N ASN A 22 14.59 6.80 9.23
CA ASN A 22 14.37 5.34 9.31
C ASN A 22 13.29 5.00 10.34
N PHE A 23 12.03 5.30 10.01
CA PHE A 23 10.89 5.03 10.89
C PHE A 23 10.62 3.52 11.08
N VAL A 24 10.87 2.72 10.03
CA VAL A 24 10.79 1.25 10.07
C VAL A 24 11.76 0.70 11.11
N GLY A 25 13.01 1.18 11.13
CA GLY A 25 14.01 0.83 12.13
C GLY A 25 13.62 1.23 13.55
N CYS A 26 13.12 2.46 13.73
CA CYS A 26 12.65 2.94 15.03
C CYS A 26 11.55 2.04 15.61
N LEU A 27 10.54 1.71 14.78
CA LEU A 27 9.42 0.87 15.20
C LEU A 27 9.87 -0.59 15.45
N THR A 28 10.74 -1.12 14.60
CA THR A 28 11.36 -2.45 14.77
C THR A 28 12.06 -2.56 16.12
N ASN A 29 12.86 -1.56 16.48
CA ASN A 29 13.62 -1.58 17.72
C ASN A 29 12.74 -1.37 18.95
N LEU A 30 11.68 -0.56 18.86
CA LEU A 30 10.67 -0.47 19.91
C LEU A 30 10.02 -1.84 20.18
N PHE A 31 9.56 -2.52 19.13
CA PHE A 31 8.93 -3.83 19.28
C PHE A 31 9.90 -4.88 19.81
N LYS A 32 11.14 -4.90 19.32
CA LYS A 32 12.19 -5.78 19.87
C LYS A 32 12.47 -5.51 21.33
N ASP A 33 12.67 -4.25 21.72
CA ASP A 33 12.93 -3.87 23.12
C ASP A 33 11.78 -4.34 24.03
N ILE A 34 10.52 -4.20 23.59
CA ILE A 34 9.34 -4.67 24.35
C ILE A 34 9.30 -6.20 24.44
N VAL A 35 9.46 -6.89 23.31
CA VAL A 35 9.41 -8.36 23.26
C VAL A 35 10.52 -8.97 24.12
N MET A 36 11.75 -8.48 23.99
CA MET A 36 12.88 -8.94 24.81
C MET A 36 12.65 -8.66 26.29
N ALA A 37 12.09 -7.51 26.66
CA ALA A 37 11.77 -7.22 28.05
C ALA A 37 10.80 -8.24 28.67
N ILE A 38 9.89 -8.82 27.89
CA ILE A 38 8.98 -9.87 28.37
C ILE A 38 9.68 -11.22 28.41
N GLU A 39 10.41 -11.58 27.36
CA GLU A 39 11.06 -12.89 27.24
C GLU A 39 12.20 -13.08 28.25
N GLU A 40 13.07 -12.08 28.42
CA GLU A 40 14.20 -12.15 29.35
C GLU A 40 13.77 -12.18 30.81
N ASN A 41 12.57 -11.67 31.12
CA ASN A 41 12.03 -11.59 32.48
C ASN A 41 10.92 -12.62 32.75
N ASP A 42 10.62 -13.54 31.82
CA ASP A 42 9.48 -14.46 31.88
C ASP A 42 9.50 -15.31 33.18
N GLU A 43 10.65 -15.89 33.52
CA GLU A 43 10.82 -16.69 34.75
C GLU A 43 10.60 -15.87 36.02
N ILE A 44 11.08 -14.62 36.05
CA ILE A 44 10.95 -13.72 37.20
C ILE A 44 9.47 -13.33 37.37
N LEU A 45 8.79 -12.96 36.29
CA LEU A 45 7.38 -12.59 36.29
C LEU A 45 6.51 -13.74 36.79
N ARG A 46 6.79 -14.97 36.33
CA ARG A 46 6.13 -16.19 36.81
C ARG A 46 6.42 -16.48 38.27
N GLY A 47 7.64 -16.23 38.73
CA GLY A 47 8.04 -16.40 40.13
C GLY A 47 7.30 -15.46 41.10
N LEU A 48 6.93 -14.27 40.64
CA LEU A 48 6.25 -13.25 41.47
C LEU A 48 4.74 -13.50 41.59
N CYS A 49 4.06 -13.73 40.46
CA CYS A 49 2.59 -13.80 40.42
C CYS A 49 2.06 -14.86 39.44
N GLY A 50 2.84 -15.88 39.10
CA GLY A 50 2.45 -16.88 38.10
C GLY A 50 2.23 -16.26 36.71
N GLU A 51 1.34 -16.86 35.93
CA GLU A 51 1.08 -16.40 34.55
C GLU A 51 0.35 -15.05 34.50
N ASP A 52 -0.39 -14.69 35.54
CA ASP A 52 -1.00 -13.36 35.68
C ASP A 52 0.07 -12.26 35.64
N GLY A 53 1.21 -12.48 36.32
CA GLY A 53 2.35 -11.56 36.33
C GLY A 53 2.89 -11.25 34.93
N VAL A 54 2.92 -12.26 34.06
CA VAL A 54 3.34 -12.11 32.65
C VAL A 54 2.35 -11.24 31.88
N VAL A 55 1.04 -11.47 32.07
CA VAL A 55 0.01 -10.66 31.39
C VAL A 55 0.01 -9.22 31.87
N TYR A 56 0.20 -8.96 33.17
CA TYR A 56 0.35 -7.60 33.69
C TYR A 56 1.54 -6.89 33.04
N ALA A 57 2.71 -7.54 32.98
CA ALA A 57 3.88 -6.97 32.31
C ALA A 57 3.63 -6.68 30.82
N ILE A 58 2.95 -7.60 30.11
CA ILE A 58 2.54 -7.39 28.72
C ILE A 58 1.62 -6.16 28.58
N CYS A 59 0.66 -5.96 29.49
CA CYS A 59 -0.24 -4.81 29.45
C CYS A 59 0.52 -3.49 29.67
N GLU A 60 1.38 -3.43 30.68
CA GLU A 60 2.20 -2.23 30.97
C GLU A 60 3.12 -1.89 29.80
N LEU A 61 3.78 -2.89 29.21
CA LEU A 61 4.65 -2.67 28.05
C LEU A 61 3.85 -2.33 26.78
N GLN A 62 2.61 -2.79 26.66
CA GLN A 62 1.70 -2.36 25.60
C GLN A 62 1.32 -0.88 25.75
N GLU A 63 1.20 -0.34 26.96
CA GLU A 63 0.99 1.10 27.16
C GLU A 63 2.20 1.93 26.68
N GLU A 64 3.41 1.40 26.87
CA GLU A 64 4.62 2.01 26.32
C GLU A 64 4.64 1.97 24.78
N CYS A 65 4.18 0.87 24.16
CA CYS A 65 3.96 0.79 22.72
C CYS A 65 2.92 1.83 22.25
N ASP A 66 1.80 1.92 22.97
CA ASP A 66 0.75 2.89 22.69
C ASP A 66 1.24 4.33 22.75
N SER A 67 2.16 4.65 23.66
CA SER A 67 2.79 5.96 23.74
C SER A 67 3.82 6.17 22.62
N ARG A 68 4.90 5.40 22.61
CA ARG A 68 6.05 5.62 21.72
C ARG A 68 5.79 5.21 20.28
N GLY A 69 5.11 4.08 20.06
CA GLY A 69 4.74 3.62 18.73
C GLY A 69 3.81 4.61 18.03
N SER A 70 2.82 5.13 18.76
CA SER A 70 1.93 6.17 18.23
C SER A 70 2.71 7.43 17.85
N LEU A 71 3.68 7.82 18.67
CA LEU A 71 4.50 9.00 18.41
C LEU A 71 5.38 8.81 17.16
N ILE A 72 6.01 7.64 17.00
CA ILE A 72 6.81 7.30 15.82
C ILE A 72 5.96 7.42 14.54
N LEU A 73 4.77 6.80 14.53
CA LEU A 73 3.89 6.85 13.36
C LEU A 73 3.32 8.25 13.09
N LYS A 74 2.98 9.03 14.12
CA LYS A 74 2.57 10.42 13.94
C LYS A 74 3.69 11.26 13.32
N LYS A 75 4.92 11.10 13.80
CA LYS A 75 6.09 11.76 13.22
C LYS A 75 6.37 11.32 11.80
N TYR A 76 6.21 10.04 11.49
CA TYR A 76 6.28 9.54 10.12
C TYR A 76 5.28 10.26 9.19
N MET A 77 4.01 10.33 9.59
CA MET A 77 2.97 11.00 8.79
C MET A 77 3.25 12.50 8.60
N GLU A 78 3.73 13.19 9.64
CA GLU A 78 4.16 14.59 9.58
C GLU A 78 5.35 14.78 8.63
N PHE A 79 6.38 13.92 8.76
CA PHE A 79 7.61 14.00 7.99
C PHE A 79 7.37 13.80 6.49
N ARG A 80 6.60 12.78 6.12
CA ARG A 80 6.20 12.51 4.74
C ARG A 80 5.06 13.41 4.24
N LYS A 81 4.52 14.27 5.12
CA LYS A 81 3.42 15.19 4.81
C LYS A 81 2.22 14.47 4.18
N LEU A 82 1.89 13.27 4.66
CA LEU A 82 0.89 12.39 4.02
C LEU A 82 -0.48 13.04 3.92
N ALA A 83 -0.86 13.88 4.90
CA ALA A 83 -2.11 14.63 4.86
C ALA A 83 -2.18 15.61 3.68
N ARG A 84 -1.07 16.29 3.39
CA ARG A 84 -0.98 17.20 2.24
C ARG A 84 -1.02 16.41 0.94
N LEU A 85 -0.21 15.36 0.84
CA LEU A 85 -0.17 14.49 -0.35
C LEU A 85 -1.55 13.90 -0.68
N ALA A 86 -2.25 13.37 0.33
CA ALA A 86 -3.60 12.85 0.18
C ALA A 86 -4.61 13.94 -0.24
N SER A 87 -4.46 15.16 0.29
CA SER A 87 -5.28 16.30 -0.12
C SER A 87 -5.04 16.68 -1.57
N ASP A 88 -3.77 16.73 -2.00
CA ASP A 88 -3.38 17.05 -3.38
C ASP A 88 -3.92 16.00 -4.36
N ILE A 89 -3.85 14.70 -4.01
CA ILE A 89 -4.42 13.60 -4.79
C ILE A 89 -5.95 13.76 -4.93
N ASN A 90 -6.65 14.02 -3.83
CA ASN A 90 -8.11 14.12 -3.84
C ASN A 90 -8.63 15.38 -4.55
N ASN A 91 -7.85 16.46 -4.56
CA ASN A 91 -8.22 17.74 -5.17
C ASN A 91 -7.75 17.87 -6.63
N SER A 92 -6.89 16.99 -7.12
CA SER A 92 -6.40 17.04 -8.50
C SER A 92 -7.57 16.86 -9.48
N PRO A 93 -7.88 17.86 -10.32
CA PRO A 93 -9.09 17.86 -11.12
C PRO A 93 -9.00 16.81 -12.22
N ASN A 94 -10.00 15.93 -12.21
CA ASN A 94 -10.27 14.92 -13.22
C ASN A 94 -9.06 14.09 -13.63
N LEU A 95 -9.05 12.96 -12.95
CA LEU A 95 -8.66 11.67 -13.41
C LEU A 95 -9.29 11.23 -14.79
N ASN A 96 -9.54 12.12 -15.75
CA ASN A 96 -9.99 11.77 -17.10
C ASN A 96 -8.80 11.35 -17.97
N LEU A 97 -8.75 10.06 -18.31
CA LEU A 97 -7.73 9.42 -19.16
C LEU A 97 -7.48 10.07 -20.52
N LEU A 98 -8.48 10.76 -21.08
CA LEU A 98 -8.51 11.21 -22.48
C LEU A 98 -7.94 12.62 -22.69
N ALA A 99 -7.69 13.37 -21.63
CA ALA A 99 -7.00 14.64 -21.73
C ALA A 99 -5.49 14.36 -21.67
N GLY A 100 -4.80 14.43 -22.81
CA GLY A 100 -3.33 14.36 -22.90
C GLY A 100 -2.58 15.53 -22.25
N GLY A 101 -3.08 16.05 -21.13
CA GLY A 101 -2.44 17.08 -20.32
C GLY A 101 -1.39 16.49 -19.38
N ALA A 102 -0.36 17.29 -19.09
CA ALA A 102 0.66 16.95 -18.10
C ALA A 102 0.02 16.62 -16.74
N SER A 103 0.51 15.58 -16.07
CA SER A 103 0.04 15.19 -14.73
C SER A 103 0.28 16.37 -13.78
N GLU A 104 -0.80 17.03 -13.35
CA GLU A 104 -0.78 18.08 -12.33
C GLU A 104 -0.83 17.47 -10.90
N GLY A 105 -0.42 16.21 -10.77
CA GLY A 105 -0.43 15.43 -9.53
C GLY A 105 0.99 15.18 -8.97
N PRO A 106 1.07 14.59 -7.76
CA PRO A 106 2.36 14.19 -7.17
C PRO A 106 3.09 13.17 -8.05
N ASP A 107 4.43 13.11 -7.95
CA ASP A 107 5.22 12.14 -8.71
C ASP A 107 4.81 10.70 -8.33
N PRO A 108 4.32 9.88 -9.28
CA PRO A 108 3.92 8.50 -9.00
C PRO A 108 5.03 7.65 -8.37
N ARG A 109 6.31 7.96 -8.65
CA ARG A 109 7.45 7.25 -8.06
C ARG A 109 7.61 7.55 -6.59
N GLU A 110 7.39 8.80 -6.19
CA GLU A 110 7.43 9.20 -4.79
C GLU A 110 6.28 8.54 -4.02
N VAL A 111 5.08 8.51 -4.62
CA VAL A 111 3.92 7.83 -4.01
C VAL A 111 4.20 6.34 -3.82
N GLU A 112 4.80 5.66 -4.79
CA GLU A 112 5.18 4.25 -4.68
C GLU A 112 6.14 4.01 -3.50
N LEU A 113 7.15 4.86 -3.32
CA LEU A 113 8.08 4.76 -2.18
C LEU A 113 7.35 4.86 -0.84
N TYR A 114 6.38 5.77 -0.73
CA TYR A 114 5.58 5.91 0.50
C TYR A 114 4.61 4.74 0.71
N VAL A 115 4.04 4.18 -0.35
CA VAL A 115 3.22 2.96 -0.26
C VAL A 115 4.03 1.81 0.32
N GLU A 116 5.23 1.55 -0.19
CA GLU A 116 6.10 0.46 0.29
C GLU A 116 6.58 0.69 1.74
N GLU A 117 6.87 1.94 2.11
CA GLU A 117 7.22 2.30 3.48
C GLU A 117 6.04 2.10 4.45
N ILE A 118 4.83 2.54 4.08
CA ILE A 118 3.61 2.32 4.87
C ILE A 118 3.35 0.82 5.04
N LEU A 119 3.44 0.03 3.97
CA LEU A 119 3.24 -1.42 4.04
C LEU A 119 4.23 -2.08 5.01
N SER A 120 5.49 -1.66 4.99
CA SER A 120 6.51 -2.14 5.92
C SER A 120 6.16 -1.81 7.38
N LEU A 121 5.73 -0.57 7.66
CA LEU A 121 5.30 -0.14 9.00
C LEU A 121 4.05 -0.90 9.48
N MET A 122 3.09 -1.11 8.60
CA MET A 122 1.86 -1.86 8.92
C MET A 122 2.15 -3.33 9.20
N GLN A 123 3.00 -3.98 8.39
CA GLN A 123 3.40 -5.37 8.60
C GLN A 123 4.10 -5.54 9.95
N LEU A 124 5.04 -4.66 10.30
CA LEU A 124 5.70 -4.69 11.60
C LEU A 124 4.69 -4.58 12.76
N GLY A 125 3.69 -3.70 12.63
CA GLY A 125 2.65 -3.54 13.65
C GLY A 125 1.76 -4.78 13.80
N GLU A 126 1.45 -5.45 12.70
CA GLU A 126 0.68 -6.69 12.70
C GLU A 126 1.50 -7.85 13.29
N ASP A 127 2.75 -8.04 12.87
CA ASP A 127 3.65 -9.09 13.39
C ASP A 127 3.84 -8.96 14.91
N TYR A 128 4.05 -7.73 15.40
CA TYR A 128 4.13 -7.44 16.83
C TYR A 128 2.82 -7.81 17.56
N THR A 129 1.68 -7.37 17.01
CA THR A 129 0.37 -7.63 17.61
C THR A 129 0.07 -9.12 17.65
N GLU A 130 0.32 -9.84 16.56
CA GLU A 130 0.12 -11.29 16.45
C GLU A 130 0.99 -12.04 17.45
N PHE A 131 2.28 -11.71 17.52
CA PHE A 131 3.21 -12.33 18.47
C PHE A 131 2.74 -12.16 19.92
N MET A 132 2.42 -10.92 20.31
CA MET A 132 2.04 -10.60 21.69
C MET A 132 0.69 -11.24 22.06
N VAL A 133 -0.29 -11.18 21.16
CA VAL A 133 -1.60 -11.83 21.36
C VAL A 133 -1.46 -13.35 21.40
N SER A 134 -0.58 -13.94 20.60
CA SER A 134 -0.27 -15.37 20.63
C SER A 134 0.35 -15.77 21.97
N LYS A 135 1.32 -14.98 22.46
CA LYS A 135 1.93 -15.18 23.79
C LYS A 135 0.88 -15.12 24.90
N ILE A 136 -0.01 -14.11 24.91
CA ILE A 136 -1.12 -14.03 25.88
C ILE A 136 -2.01 -15.28 25.84
N LYS A 137 -2.40 -15.73 24.64
CA LYS A 137 -3.28 -16.89 24.46
C LYS A 137 -2.63 -18.23 24.85
N SER A 138 -1.31 -18.30 24.90
CA SER A 138 -0.57 -19.49 25.32
C SER A 138 -0.57 -19.71 26.84
N LEU A 139 -0.93 -18.68 27.61
CA LEU A 139 -1.03 -18.75 29.06
C LEU A 139 -2.36 -19.39 29.46
N THR A 140 -2.30 -20.39 30.33
CA THR A 140 -3.43 -21.30 30.67
C THR A 140 -3.93 -21.14 32.09
N SER A 141 -3.09 -20.64 32.99
CA SER A 141 -3.34 -20.49 34.43
C SER A 141 -3.48 -19.01 34.80
N VAL A 142 -4.31 -18.30 34.04
CA VAL A 142 -4.53 -16.86 34.18
C VAL A 142 -5.99 -16.59 34.56
N ASP A 143 -6.24 -15.51 35.29
CA ASP A 143 -7.59 -15.01 35.55
C ASP A 143 -8.39 -14.82 34.22
N ALA A 144 -9.63 -15.31 34.23
CA ALA A 144 -10.53 -15.31 33.08
C ALA A 144 -10.83 -13.90 32.54
N GLU A 145 -10.76 -12.85 33.36
CA GLU A 145 -10.98 -11.47 32.93
C GLU A 145 -9.72 -10.82 32.31
N LEU A 146 -8.53 -11.36 32.60
CA LEU A 146 -7.26 -10.74 32.23
C LEU A 146 -6.92 -10.92 30.75
N LEU A 147 -7.15 -12.12 30.20
CA LEU A 147 -6.91 -12.42 28.77
C LEU A 147 -7.73 -11.52 27.83
N PRO A 148 -9.07 -11.40 28.02
CA PRO A 148 -9.89 -10.50 27.21
C PRO A 148 -9.46 -9.03 27.35
N ARG A 149 -9.09 -8.59 28.56
CA ARG A 149 -8.60 -7.23 28.78
C ARG A 149 -7.29 -6.97 28.02
N ALA A 150 -6.31 -7.86 28.14
CA ALA A 150 -5.03 -7.73 27.48
C ALA A 150 -5.20 -7.73 25.96
N THR A 151 -5.91 -8.70 25.39
CA THR A 151 -6.15 -8.76 23.93
C THR A 151 -6.94 -7.56 23.39
N LYS A 152 -7.85 -6.99 24.20
CA LYS A 152 -8.56 -5.75 23.85
C LYS A 152 -7.63 -4.53 23.85
N ALA A 153 -6.65 -4.47 24.74
CA ALA A 153 -5.67 -3.37 24.78
C ALA A 153 -4.89 -3.25 23.46
N PHE A 154 -4.42 -4.37 22.90
CA PHE A 154 -3.75 -4.37 21.59
C PHE A 154 -4.64 -3.90 20.44
N ARG A 155 -5.93 -4.27 20.46
CA ARG A 155 -6.87 -3.95 19.38
C ARG A 155 -7.37 -2.51 19.43
N ASN A 156 -7.55 -1.97 20.62
CA ASN A 156 -8.22 -0.68 20.83
C ASN A 156 -7.31 0.41 21.40
N GLY A 157 -6.03 0.08 21.59
CA GLY A 157 -5.00 0.98 22.08
C GLY A 157 -4.74 2.17 21.17
N SER A 158 -3.99 3.15 21.67
CA SER A 158 -3.61 4.34 20.91
C SER A 158 -2.83 3.98 19.65
N PHE A 159 -1.92 3.01 19.72
CA PHE A 159 -1.12 2.60 18.58
C PHE A 159 -1.99 2.06 17.44
N SER A 160 -2.96 1.20 17.78
CA SER A 160 -3.92 0.65 16.81
C SER A 160 -4.73 1.74 16.10
N LYS A 161 -5.14 2.79 16.82
CA LYS A 161 -5.85 3.93 16.22
C LYS A 161 -4.97 4.69 15.23
N VAL A 162 -3.71 4.94 15.57
CA VAL A 162 -2.78 5.61 14.64
C VAL A 162 -2.47 4.73 13.42
N ILE A 163 -2.38 3.41 13.58
CA ILE A 163 -2.28 2.48 12.44
C ILE A 163 -3.51 2.59 11.52
N GLN A 164 -4.71 2.80 12.06
CA GLN A 164 -5.91 3.03 11.23
C GLN A 164 -5.79 4.34 10.44
N ASP A 165 -5.26 5.41 11.03
CA ASP A 165 -5.00 6.66 10.32
C ASP A 165 -4.00 6.47 9.16
N VAL A 166 -2.89 5.76 9.43
CA VAL A 166 -1.89 5.38 8.40
C VAL A 166 -2.53 4.53 7.30
N THR A 167 -3.42 3.60 7.66
CA THR A 167 -4.18 2.78 6.69
C THR A 167 -5.07 3.64 5.80
N GLY A 168 -5.66 4.72 6.34
CA GLY A 168 -6.44 5.68 5.58
C GLY A 168 -5.59 6.37 4.49
N PHE A 169 -4.37 6.78 4.82
CA PHE A 169 -3.44 7.32 3.83
C PHE A 169 -3.03 6.28 2.79
N TYR A 170 -2.69 5.06 3.22
CA TYR A 170 -2.38 3.95 2.32
C TYR A 170 -3.44 3.78 1.22
N VAL A 171 -4.72 3.71 1.58
CA VAL A 171 -5.81 3.49 0.62
C VAL A 171 -5.86 4.60 -0.45
N ILE A 172 -5.63 5.85 -0.06
CA ILE A 172 -5.62 6.99 -0.99
C ILE A 172 -4.43 6.89 -1.95
N LEU A 173 -3.24 6.65 -1.40
CA LEU A 173 -2.00 6.56 -2.16
C LEU A 173 -2.00 5.36 -3.11
N GLU A 174 -2.43 4.19 -2.64
CA GLU A 174 -2.57 2.96 -3.44
C GLU A 174 -3.59 3.16 -4.56
N GLY A 175 -4.71 3.83 -4.29
CA GLY A 175 -5.69 4.19 -5.31
C GLY A 175 -5.09 5.06 -6.42
N PHE A 176 -4.40 6.13 -6.04
CA PHE A 176 -3.70 7.00 -6.99
C PHE A 176 -2.65 6.23 -7.82
N PHE A 177 -1.80 5.44 -7.16
CA PHE A 177 -0.79 4.60 -7.80
C PHE A 177 -1.42 3.66 -8.82
N MET A 178 -2.50 2.97 -8.43
CA MET A 178 -3.21 2.02 -9.28
C MET A 178 -3.72 2.71 -10.53
N ILE A 179 -4.38 3.86 -10.38
CA ILE A 179 -4.89 4.60 -11.52
C ILE A 179 -3.74 5.00 -12.44
N GLU A 180 -2.75 5.74 -11.95
CA GLU A 180 -1.66 6.28 -12.77
C GLU A 180 -0.93 5.20 -13.57
N ASN A 181 -0.69 4.04 -12.96
CA ASN A 181 -0.05 2.91 -13.63
C ASN A 181 -0.96 2.26 -14.68
N VAL A 182 -2.27 2.15 -14.43
CA VAL A 182 -3.22 1.71 -15.47
C VAL A 182 -3.27 2.71 -16.63
N ARG A 183 -3.23 4.01 -16.36
CA ARG A 183 -3.15 5.02 -17.45
C ARG A 183 -1.89 4.87 -18.27
N LYS A 184 -0.77 4.64 -17.60
CA LYS A 184 0.50 4.41 -18.25
C LYS A 184 0.44 3.17 -19.13
N ALA A 185 -0.11 2.06 -18.63
CA ALA A 185 -0.32 0.83 -19.39
C ALA A 185 -1.18 1.05 -20.66
N ILE A 186 -2.28 1.81 -20.54
CA ILE A 186 -3.13 2.16 -21.69
C ILE A 186 -2.36 3.02 -22.72
N ARG A 187 -1.54 3.98 -22.27
CA ARG A 187 -0.78 4.88 -23.15
C ARG A 187 0.34 4.19 -23.92
N ILE A 188 1.01 3.22 -23.30
CA ILE A 188 2.14 2.48 -23.90
C ILE A 188 1.69 1.20 -24.61
N ASP A 189 0.37 0.99 -24.76
CA ASP A 189 -0.21 -0.20 -25.37
C ASP A 189 0.45 -0.56 -26.70
N GLU A 190 0.93 -1.81 -26.78
CA GLU A 190 1.61 -2.36 -27.94
C GLU A 190 0.86 -3.57 -28.50
N HIS A 191 0.96 -3.75 -29.82
CA HIS A 191 0.50 -4.96 -30.46
C HIS A 191 1.53 -6.07 -30.27
N VAL A 192 1.11 -7.16 -29.63
CA VAL A 192 1.94 -8.33 -29.42
C VAL A 192 1.68 -9.33 -30.56
N PRO A 193 2.70 -9.66 -31.41
CA PRO A 193 2.56 -10.65 -32.45
C PRO A 193 2.10 -12.00 -31.89
N ASP A 194 1.24 -12.71 -32.61
CA ASP A 194 0.67 -14.00 -32.23
C ASP A 194 -0.20 -13.99 -30.94
N SER A 195 -0.47 -12.82 -30.35
CA SER A 195 -1.39 -12.67 -29.22
C SER A 195 -2.83 -12.37 -29.66
N LEU A 196 -3.79 -12.86 -28.88
CA LEU A 196 -5.22 -12.57 -29.06
C LEU A 196 -5.62 -11.20 -28.48
N THR A 197 -4.78 -10.62 -27.63
CA THR A 197 -5.02 -9.35 -26.93
C THR A 197 -3.83 -8.40 -27.08
N THR A 198 -4.06 -7.11 -26.87
CA THR A 198 -2.98 -6.11 -26.81
C THR A 198 -2.24 -6.21 -25.47
N SER A 199 -1.02 -5.66 -25.37
CA SER A 199 -0.23 -5.71 -24.14
C SER A 199 -0.93 -5.01 -22.97
N MET A 200 -1.76 -3.99 -23.26
CA MET A 200 -2.55 -3.27 -22.27
C MET A 200 -3.39 -4.19 -21.38
N VAL A 201 -3.92 -5.30 -21.90
CA VAL A 201 -4.73 -6.24 -21.09
C VAL A 201 -3.87 -6.83 -19.98
N ASP A 202 -2.71 -7.40 -20.33
CA ASP A 202 -1.82 -8.03 -19.36
C ASP A 202 -1.24 -7.01 -18.38
N ASP A 203 -0.82 -5.84 -18.88
CA ASP A 203 -0.23 -4.77 -18.06
C ASP A 203 -1.24 -4.21 -17.04
N VAL A 204 -2.49 -3.96 -17.44
CA VAL A 204 -3.54 -3.47 -16.53
C VAL A 204 -3.84 -4.51 -15.45
N PHE A 205 -4.04 -5.78 -15.83
CA PHE A 205 -4.34 -6.83 -14.86
C PHE A 205 -3.15 -7.14 -13.94
N TYR A 206 -1.91 -6.95 -14.40
CA TYR A 206 -0.72 -7.02 -13.56
C TYR A 206 -0.73 -5.93 -12.47
N VAL A 207 -1.01 -4.67 -12.86
CA VAL A 207 -1.11 -3.55 -11.90
C VAL A 207 -2.21 -3.82 -10.87
N LEU A 208 -3.41 -4.20 -11.32
CA LEU A 208 -4.53 -4.50 -10.43
C LEU A 208 -4.20 -5.65 -9.47
N GLN A 209 -3.60 -6.73 -9.99
CA GLN A 209 -3.18 -7.87 -9.16
C GLN A 209 -2.15 -7.44 -8.11
N SER A 210 -1.16 -6.64 -8.48
CA SER A 210 -0.13 -6.15 -7.57
C SER A 210 -0.76 -5.35 -6.41
N CYS A 211 -1.60 -4.37 -6.74
CA CYS A 211 -2.26 -3.51 -5.76
C CYS A 211 -3.19 -4.32 -4.82
N LEU A 212 -3.95 -5.28 -5.35
CA LEU A 212 -4.83 -6.13 -4.55
C LEU A 212 -4.05 -7.06 -3.63
N ARG A 213 -2.91 -7.60 -4.08
CA ARG A 213 -2.03 -8.42 -3.23
C ARG A 213 -1.46 -7.60 -2.07
N ARG A 214 -1.01 -6.36 -2.32
CA ARG A 214 -0.56 -5.44 -1.27
C ARG A 214 -1.68 -5.08 -0.30
N ALA A 215 -2.88 -4.83 -0.80
CA ALA A 215 -4.02 -4.55 0.08
C ALA A 215 -4.33 -5.75 1.01
N ILE A 216 -4.21 -6.99 0.51
CA ILE A 216 -4.37 -8.20 1.32
C ILE A 216 -3.26 -8.32 2.38
N SER A 217 -2.00 -8.00 2.05
CA SER A 217 -0.90 -8.08 3.01
C SER A 217 -1.02 -7.06 4.15
N THR A 218 -1.86 -6.03 4.03
CA THR A 218 -2.14 -5.12 5.16
C THR A 218 -2.86 -5.79 6.32
N SER A 219 -3.47 -6.97 6.13
CA SER A 219 -4.33 -7.65 7.10
C SER A 219 -5.51 -6.78 7.61
N LYS A 220 -5.86 -5.69 6.91
CA LYS A 220 -7.00 -4.82 7.24
C LYS A 220 -8.11 -4.97 6.20
N ILE A 221 -9.26 -5.50 6.64
CA ILE A 221 -10.43 -5.71 5.76
C ILE A 221 -10.93 -4.42 5.11
N SER A 222 -10.87 -3.29 5.83
CA SER A 222 -11.26 -1.98 5.31
C SER A 222 -10.40 -1.54 4.13
N SER A 223 -9.09 -1.79 4.21
CA SER A 223 -8.14 -1.52 3.14
C SER A 223 -8.44 -2.38 1.90
N VAL A 224 -8.62 -3.68 2.09
CA VAL A 224 -8.95 -4.63 1.01
C VAL A 224 -10.22 -4.21 0.28
N ILE A 225 -11.29 -3.90 1.02
CA ILE A 225 -12.57 -3.48 0.44
C ILE A 225 -12.41 -2.18 -0.36
N ALA A 226 -11.69 -1.20 0.18
CA ALA A 226 -11.51 0.09 -0.48
C ALA A 226 -10.69 -0.04 -1.78
N VAL A 227 -9.55 -0.74 -1.74
CA VAL A 227 -8.69 -0.95 -2.92
C VAL A 227 -9.41 -1.80 -3.97
N LEU A 228 -10.17 -2.81 -3.56
CA LEU A 228 -11.02 -3.60 -4.46
C LEU A 228 -12.11 -2.76 -5.13
N SER A 229 -12.75 -1.86 -4.39
CA SER A 229 -13.74 -0.93 -4.95
C SER A 229 -13.10 0.02 -5.97
N ASN A 230 -11.89 0.51 -5.70
CA ASN A 230 -11.14 1.36 -6.63
C ASN A 230 -10.83 0.60 -7.92
N ALA A 231 -10.35 -0.65 -7.81
CA ALA A 231 -10.09 -1.51 -8.95
C ALA A 231 -11.36 -1.77 -9.79
N GLY A 232 -12.49 -2.06 -9.13
CA GLY A 232 -13.77 -2.26 -9.80
C GLY A 232 -14.25 -1.02 -10.55
N SER A 233 -14.12 0.16 -9.94
CA SER A 233 -14.46 1.43 -10.59
C SER A 233 -13.57 1.72 -11.81
N LEU A 234 -12.26 1.50 -11.68
CA LEU A 234 -11.29 1.69 -12.76
C LEU A 234 -11.55 0.76 -13.94
N LEU A 235 -11.91 -0.50 -13.66
CA LEU A 235 -12.31 -1.46 -14.69
C LEU A 235 -13.61 -1.08 -15.41
N ALA A 236 -14.62 -0.62 -14.65
CA ALA A 236 -15.95 -0.32 -15.16
C ALA A 236 -15.99 0.97 -16.00
N ASN A 237 -15.07 1.90 -15.76
CA ASN A 237 -15.04 3.20 -16.41
C ASN A 237 -13.86 3.29 -17.39
N ASP A 238 -12.72 3.77 -16.92
CA ASP A 238 -11.49 4.07 -17.64
C ASP A 238 -11.01 2.94 -18.57
N TYR A 239 -10.88 1.72 -18.03
CA TYR A 239 -10.42 0.58 -18.80
C TYR A 239 -11.47 0.12 -19.83
N HIS A 240 -12.75 0.15 -19.46
CA HIS A 240 -13.84 -0.16 -20.38
C HIS A 240 -13.86 0.81 -21.57
N GLU A 241 -13.69 2.11 -21.32
CA GLU A 241 -13.62 3.11 -22.39
C GLU A 241 -12.40 2.92 -23.29
N ALA A 242 -11.22 2.68 -22.72
CA ALA A 242 -10.00 2.39 -23.48
C ALA A 242 -10.19 1.18 -24.41
N LEU A 243 -10.79 0.09 -23.90
CA LEU A 243 -11.12 -1.08 -24.72
C LEU A 243 -12.14 -0.76 -25.82
N GLN A 244 -13.21 0.00 -25.51
CA GLN A 244 -14.18 0.40 -26.51
C GLN A 244 -13.56 1.24 -27.64
N GLN A 245 -12.63 2.14 -27.31
CA GLN A 245 -11.93 2.93 -28.31
C GLN A 245 -11.11 2.04 -29.25
N LYS A 246 -10.39 1.05 -28.70
CA LYS A 246 -9.62 0.08 -29.50
C LYS A 246 -10.50 -0.74 -30.44
N ILE A 247 -11.67 -1.19 -29.98
CA ILE A 247 -12.61 -1.95 -30.80
C ILE A 247 -13.18 -1.09 -31.95
N ARG A 248 -13.37 0.21 -31.72
CA ARG A 248 -13.91 1.16 -32.72
C ARG A 248 -12.88 1.64 -33.73
N GLU A 249 -11.59 1.32 -33.57
CA GLU A 249 -10.56 1.73 -34.53
C GLU A 249 -10.85 1.14 -35.93
N PRO A 250 -11.02 1.99 -36.97
CA PRO A 250 -11.25 1.51 -38.32
C PRO A 250 -10.02 0.73 -38.80
N ASN A 251 -10.24 -0.40 -39.48
CA ASN A 251 -9.21 -1.33 -39.95
C ASN A 251 -8.48 -2.14 -38.86
N LEU A 252 -9.06 -2.33 -37.66
CA LEU A 252 -8.48 -3.22 -36.64
C LEU A 252 -8.22 -4.63 -37.20
N GLY A 253 -9.19 -5.20 -37.93
CA GLY A 253 -8.99 -6.46 -38.65
C GLY A 253 -7.88 -6.37 -39.70
N ALA A 254 -7.85 -5.32 -40.52
CA ALA A 254 -6.79 -5.15 -41.51
C ALA A 254 -5.40 -5.01 -40.88
N ARG A 255 -5.21 -4.34 -39.73
CA ARG A 255 -3.91 -4.25 -39.05
C ARG A 255 -3.51 -5.55 -38.35
N LEU A 256 -4.46 -6.26 -37.73
CA LEU A 256 -4.22 -7.56 -37.11
C LEU A 256 -3.89 -8.65 -38.16
N PHE A 257 -4.51 -8.59 -39.34
CA PHE A 257 -4.27 -9.55 -40.42
C PHE A 257 -3.13 -9.15 -41.38
N LEU A 258 -2.83 -7.85 -41.57
CA LEU A 258 -1.74 -7.37 -42.44
C LEU A 258 -0.45 -7.01 -41.70
N GLY A 259 -0.48 -6.94 -40.36
CA GLY A 259 0.69 -6.65 -39.52
C GLY A 259 1.79 -7.72 -39.57
N GLY A 260 1.53 -8.87 -40.19
CA GLY A 260 2.51 -9.95 -40.39
C GLY A 260 3.23 -9.95 -41.73
N ILE A 261 2.86 -9.12 -42.72
CA ILE A 261 3.53 -9.12 -44.03
C ILE A 261 3.73 -7.69 -44.49
N GLY A 262 5.00 -7.26 -44.54
CA GLY A 262 5.37 -6.02 -45.19
C GLY A 262 4.88 -5.99 -46.63
N CYS A 263 3.82 -5.23 -46.90
CA CYS A 263 3.53 -4.69 -48.23
C CYS A 263 2.43 -3.62 -48.18
N ILE A 264 2.78 -2.39 -47.81
CA ILE A 264 2.00 -1.19 -48.20
C ILE A 264 2.79 -0.48 -49.31
N LYS A 265 3.00 -1.16 -50.44
CA LYS A 265 3.53 -0.49 -51.64
C LYS A 265 2.79 -0.78 -52.95
N THR A 266 1.67 -1.49 -52.96
CA THR A 266 1.05 -1.86 -54.25
C THR A 266 -0.48 -1.94 -54.21
N MET A 267 -1.15 -0.93 -53.66
CA MET A 267 -2.61 -0.81 -53.86
C MET A 267 -3.10 0.60 -54.21
N VAL A 268 -2.20 1.50 -54.63
CA VAL A 268 -2.56 2.84 -55.14
C VAL A 268 -2.48 2.94 -56.67
N ASP A 269 -1.92 1.95 -57.38
CA ASP A 269 -1.71 2.00 -58.84
C ASP A 269 -2.60 1.06 -59.67
N LEU A 270 -3.90 1.00 -59.38
CA LEU A 270 -4.87 0.61 -60.39
C LEU A 270 -6.01 1.64 -60.47
N LYS A 271 -5.71 2.76 -61.13
CA LYS A 271 -6.75 3.55 -61.80
C LYS A 271 -7.32 2.70 -62.95
N PRO A 272 -8.65 2.51 -63.05
CA PRO A 272 -9.23 2.14 -64.32
C PRO A 272 -9.16 3.37 -65.23
N ASN A 273 -8.40 3.26 -66.33
CA ASN A 273 -8.47 4.20 -67.44
C ASN A 273 -9.91 4.22 -67.96
N LEU A 274 -10.65 5.29 -67.63
CA LEU A 274 -11.71 5.78 -68.49
C LEU A 274 -11.06 6.39 -69.73
N ALA A 275 -11.29 5.78 -70.89
CA ALA A 275 -11.16 6.45 -72.17
C ALA A 275 -12.05 5.76 -73.21
N TYR A 276 -13.12 6.48 -73.57
CA TYR A 276 -13.92 6.50 -74.81
C TYR A 276 -14.48 5.19 -75.37
#